data_AF-A0A378X5A0-F1
#
_entry.id   AF-A0A378X5A0-F1
#
_cell.length_a   1.000
_cell.length_b   1.000
_cell.length_c   1.000
_cell.angle_alpha   90.00
_cell.angle_beta   90.00
_cell.angle_gamma   90.00
#
_symmetry.space_group_name_H-M   'P 1'
#
loop_
_entity.id
_entity.type
_entity.pdbx_description
1 polymer ?
#
loop_
_entity_poly.entity_id
_entity_poly.type
_entity_poly.pdbx_seq_one_letter_code
_entity_poly.pdbx_strand_id
1 'polypeptide(L)'
;MTSISITATSPRRYMLNRDDGPTLQIVEWGSTTPRVTIILAHGLALSHGSWEDVAQLVVTADPTVRVLAYDHRGHGESQSAPASLELLADDLAAVVSAFAPTGPIVLGGHSMGGMTLMALAERHCAILGARVIGAAFVATGAGDILGRLMRRRIWSRLVSLALTAAPFLVIPSRPLLIVRQLTRGVLFGARPTAMT
;
A
#
# COMPACT_ATOMS: atom_id res chain seq x y z
N MET A 1 11.80 9.08 33.28
CA MET A 1 11.43 8.07 32.28
C MET A 1 9.92 8.05 32.19
N THR A 2 9.34 8.72 31.19
CA THR A 2 7.89 8.80 31.01
C THR A 2 7.45 7.56 30.26
N SER A 3 6.83 6.61 30.95
CA SER A 3 6.26 5.41 30.36
C SER A 3 5.00 5.80 29.59
N ILE A 4 5.04 5.73 28.26
CA ILE A 4 3.85 5.83 27.42
C ILE A 4 3.19 4.45 27.45
N SER A 5 2.12 4.32 28.23
CA SER A 5 1.27 3.13 28.20
C SER A 5 0.35 3.23 26.97
N ILE A 6 0.62 2.41 25.96
CA ILE A 6 -0.25 2.26 24.79
C ILE A 6 -1.35 1.28 25.17
N THR A 7 -2.54 1.77 25.48
CA THR A 7 -3.74 0.92 25.55
C THR A 7 -4.25 0.72 24.13
N ALA A 8 -3.67 -0.23 23.40
CA ALA A 8 -4.11 -0.54 22.05
C ALA A 8 -5.54 -1.10 22.10
N THR A 9 -6.50 -0.35 21.55
CA THR A 9 -7.82 -0.92 21.24
C THR A 9 -7.64 -1.86 20.05
N SER A 10 -8.12 -3.10 20.15
CA SER A 10 -7.99 -4.08 19.08
C SER A 10 -8.55 -3.54 17.75
N PRO A 11 -7.88 -3.76 16.61
CA PRO A 11 -8.39 -3.35 15.32
C PRO A 11 -9.71 -4.05 14.97
N ARG A 12 -10.56 -3.33 14.25
CA ARG A 12 -11.82 -3.86 13.70
C ARG A 12 -11.54 -4.44 12.31
N ARG A 13 -12.01 -5.66 12.05
CA ARG A 13 -11.75 -6.39 10.80
C ARG A 13 -13.05 -6.57 10.03
N TYR A 14 -12.99 -6.35 8.72
CA TYR A 14 -14.13 -6.46 7.83
C TYR A 14 -13.76 -7.25 6.58
N MET A 15 -14.78 -7.84 5.98
CA MET A 15 -14.66 -8.53 4.71
C MET A 15 -15.58 -7.84 3.71
N LEU A 16 -15.00 -7.14 2.73
CA LEU A 16 -15.73 -6.43 1.69
C LEU A 16 -16.01 -7.39 0.54
N ASN A 17 -17.24 -7.87 0.46
CA ASN A 17 -17.69 -8.67 -0.67
C ASN A 17 -17.98 -7.76 -1.86
N ARG A 18 -17.35 -8.07 -2.99
CA ARG A 18 -17.54 -7.35 -4.26
C ARG A 18 -18.34 -8.20 -5.22
N ASP A 19 -19.36 -7.62 -5.85
CA ASP A 19 -20.12 -8.32 -6.89
C ASP A 19 -19.32 -8.46 -8.20
N ASP A 20 -18.39 -7.54 -8.43
CA ASP A 20 -17.59 -7.40 -9.65
C ASP A 20 -16.12 -7.82 -9.46
N GLY A 21 -15.78 -8.41 -8.33
CA GLY A 21 -14.39 -8.62 -7.94
C GLY A 21 -14.19 -9.61 -6.79
N PRO A 22 -12.95 -9.74 -6.31
CA PRO A 22 -12.64 -10.58 -5.16
C PRO A 22 -13.17 -9.95 -3.88
N THR A 23 -13.46 -10.81 -2.92
CA THR A 23 -13.66 -10.40 -1.53
C THR A 23 -12.35 -9.86 -0.93
N LEU A 24 -12.40 -8.69 -0.28
CA LEU A 24 -11.23 -8.00 0.27
C LEU A 24 -11.23 -7.90 1.80
N GLN A 25 -10.11 -8.25 2.44
CA GLN A 25 -9.90 -8.05 3.87
C GLN A 25 -9.55 -6.59 4.17
N ILE A 26 -10.29 -5.97 5.08
CA ILE A 26 -10.07 -4.61 5.58
C ILE A 26 -9.77 -4.66 7.07
N VAL A 27 -8.88 -3.80 7.53
CA VAL A 27 -8.57 -3.58 8.95
C VAL A 27 -8.66 -2.10 9.27
N GLU A 28 -9.35 -1.77 10.35
CA GLU A 28 -9.65 -0.41 10.79
C GLU A 28 -9.13 -0.16 12.22
N TRP A 29 -8.51 1.00 12.38
CA TRP A 29 -8.07 1.56 13.66
C TRP A 29 -8.63 2.97 13.85
N GLY A 30 -8.79 3.38 15.11
CA GLY A 30 -9.17 4.75 15.47
C GLY A 30 -10.67 5.00 15.47
N SER A 31 -11.07 6.25 15.22
CA SER A 31 -12.44 6.75 15.40
C SER A 31 -13.46 6.12 14.45
N THR A 32 -14.69 5.87 14.94
CA THR A 32 -15.86 5.51 14.11
C THR A 32 -16.54 6.75 13.49
N THR A 33 -16.26 7.94 14.02
CA THR A 33 -16.76 9.25 13.55
C THR A 33 -15.58 10.17 13.25
N PRO A 34 -14.75 9.84 12.24
CA PRO A 34 -13.48 10.53 12.05
C PRO A 34 -13.63 11.91 11.41
N ARG A 35 -12.72 12.81 11.76
CA ARG A 35 -12.53 14.07 11.03
C ARG A 35 -11.87 13.82 9.65
N VAL A 36 -11.01 12.81 9.56
CA VAL A 36 -10.33 12.39 8.32
C VAL A 36 -10.12 10.88 8.32
N THR A 37 -10.30 10.25 7.15
CA THR A 37 -10.02 8.82 6.96
C THR A 37 -8.74 8.63 6.15
N ILE A 38 -7.78 7.91 6.70
CA ILE A 38 -6.56 7.50 6.01
C ILE A 38 -6.75 6.10 5.46
N ILE A 39 -6.45 5.87 4.18
CA ILE A 39 -6.54 4.55 3.53
C ILE A 39 -5.17 4.16 3.00
N LEU A 40 -4.65 3.01 3.43
CA LEU A 40 -3.29 2.55 3.19
C LEU A 40 -3.26 1.28 2.32
N ALA A 41 -2.53 1.35 1.21
CA ALA A 41 -2.32 0.27 0.25
C ALA A 41 -0.89 -0.30 0.37
N HIS A 42 -0.74 -1.62 0.52
CA HIS A 42 0.56 -2.27 0.73
C HIS A 42 1.29 -2.60 -0.59
N GLY A 43 2.54 -3.04 -0.48
CA GLY A 43 3.37 -3.44 -1.63
C GLY A 43 3.14 -4.90 -2.06
N LEU A 44 3.73 -5.30 -3.20
CA LEU A 44 3.71 -6.70 -3.65
C LEU A 44 4.29 -7.63 -2.58
N ALA A 45 3.66 -8.80 -2.39
CA ALA A 45 4.06 -9.82 -1.41
C ALA A 45 4.04 -9.35 0.07
N LEU A 46 3.29 -8.30 0.35
CA LEU A 46 2.99 -7.84 1.70
C LEU A 46 1.49 -8.04 2.00
N SER A 47 1.06 -7.55 3.15
CA SER A 47 -0.34 -7.43 3.57
C SER A 47 -0.56 -6.11 4.31
N HIS A 48 -1.78 -5.85 4.76
CA HIS A 48 -2.16 -4.77 5.65
C HIS A 48 -1.26 -4.68 6.88
N GLY A 49 -0.69 -5.80 7.35
CA GLY A 49 0.21 -5.85 8.51
C GLY A 49 1.45 -4.96 8.36
N SER A 50 1.87 -4.64 7.13
CA SER A 50 2.96 -3.68 6.89
C SER A 50 2.63 -2.23 7.33
N TRP A 51 1.36 -1.95 7.60
CA TRP A 51 0.88 -0.64 8.03
C TRP A 51 0.44 -0.59 9.49
N GLU A 52 0.47 -1.70 10.23
CA GLU A 52 -0.12 -1.77 11.57
C GLU A 52 0.56 -0.80 12.56
N ASP A 53 1.89 -0.77 12.61
CA ASP A 53 2.63 0.18 13.47
C ASP A 53 2.31 1.63 13.10
N VAL A 54 2.22 1.93 11.80
CA VAL A 54 1.88 3.28 11.31
C VAL A 54 0.45 3.64 11.72
N ALA A 55 -0.51 2.72 11.57
CA ALA A 55 -1.89 2.93 11.96
C ALA A 55 -2.02 3.20 13.45
N GLN A 56 -1.36 2.40 14.30
CA GLN A 56 -1.35 2.58 15.75
C GLN A 56 -0.74 3.94 16.15
N LEU A 57 0.39 4.31 15.58
CA LEU A 57 1.04 5.60 15.85
C LEU A 57 0.15 6.78 15.46
N VAL A 58 -0.50 6.72 14.30
CA VAL A 58 -1.40 7.78 13.82
C VAL A 58 -2.60 7.96 14.75
N VAL A 59 -3.31 6.87 15.08
CA VAL A 59 -4.52 6.97 15.92
C VAL A 59 -4.20 7.29 17.39
N THR A 60 -2.99 6.97 17.85
CA THR A 60 -2.50 7.39 19.16
C THR A 60 -2.18 8.89 19.18
N ALA A 61 -1.61 9.41 18.09
CA ALA A 61 -1.27 10.82 17.97
C ALA A 61 -2.50 11.72 17.78
N ASP A 62 -3.52 11.25 17.05
CA ASP A 62 -4.79 11.94 16.86
C ASP A 62 -5.97 10.96 16.97
N PRO A 63 -6.68 10.91 18.11
CA PRO A 63 -7.80 9.99 18.32
C PRO A 63 -9.03 10.34 17.47
N THR A 64 -9.03 11.48 16.76
CA THR A 64 -10.12 11.88 15.84
C THR A 64 -9.93 11.32 14.43
N VAL A 65 -8.81 10.65 14.16
CA VAL A 65 -8.49 10.03 12.86
C VAL A 65 -8.99 8.59 12.83
N ARG A 66 -9.38 8.15 11.63
CA ARG A 66 -9.58 6.74 11.29
C ARG A 66 -8.51 6.30 10.30
N VAL A 67 -7.91 5.14 10.53
CA VAL A 67 -6.96 4.52 9.58
C VAL A 67 -7.54 3.20 9.11
N LEU A 68 -7.52 2.99 7.79
CA LEU A 68 -7.89 1.76 7.12
C LEU A 68 -6.68 1.23 6.36
N ALA A 69 -6.42 -0.05 6.49
CA ALA A 69 -5.53 -0.79 5.59
C ALA A 69 -6.30 -1.98 5.03
N TYR A 70 -6.00 -2.38 3.81
CA TYR A 70 -6.64 -3.53 3.19
C TYR A 70 -5.61 -4.41 2.52
N ASP A 71 -5.94 -5.68 2.37
CA ASP A 71 -5.16 -6.62 1.59
C ASP A 71 -5.57 -6.50 0.12
N HIS A 72 -4.60 -6.27 -0.76
CA HIS A 72 -4.82 -6.36 -2.20
C HIS A 72 -5.33 -7.77 -2.57
N ARG A 73 -6.10 -7.88 -3.66
CA ARG A 73 -6.47 -9.19 -4.21
C ARG A 73 -5.27 -10.13 -4.31
N GLY A 74 -5.46 -11.39 -3.92
CA GLY A 74 -4.40 -12.40 -3.87
C GLY A 74 -3.29 -12.18 -2.84
N HIS A 75 -3.48 -11.28 -1.86
CA HIS A 75 -2.57 -11.05 -0.75
C HIS A 75 -3.30 -11.18 0.58
N GLY A 76 -2.54 -11.46 1.64
CA GLY A 76 -3.05 -11.58 3.01
C GLY A 76 -4.29 -12.47 3.08
N GLU A 77 -5.36 -11.95 3.66
CA GLU A 77 -6.64 -12.66 3.81
C GLU A 77 -7.65 -12.33 2.70
N SER A 78 -7.28 -11.52 1.70
CA SER A 78 -8.12 -11.22 0.54
C SER A 78 -8.17 -12.41 -0.43
N GLN A 79 -9.31 -12.59 -1.08
CA GLN A 79 -9.51 -13.67 -2.04
C GLN A 79 -8.49 -13.60 -3.18
N SER A 80 -7.98 -14.78 -3.58
CA SER A 80 -7.09 -14.92 -4.73
C SER A 80 -7.82 -14.66 -6.05
N ALA A 81 -7.28 -13.73 -6.84
CA ALA A 81 -7.81 -13.35 -8.14
C ALA A 81 -6.70 -12.74 -9.03
N PRO A 82 -6.86 -12.71 -10.36
CA PRO A 82 -5.93 -12.02 -11.25
C PRO A 82 -5.76 -10.54 -10.87
N ALA A 83 -4.52 -10.06 -10.95
CA ALA A 83 -4.14 -8.70 -10.57
C ALA A 83 -3.51 -7.93 -11.73
N SER A 84 -3.95 -6.68 -11.90
CA SER A 84 -3.33 -5.63 -12.72
C SER A 84 -3.47 -4.31 -11.96
N LEU A 85 -2.70 -3.28 -12.32
CA LEU A 85 -2.81 -1.98 -11.64
C LEU A 85 -4.21 -1.37 -11.75
N GLU A 86 -4.87 -1.58 -12.88
CA GLU A 86 -6.25 -1.15 -13.13
C GLU A 86 -7.22 -1.85 -12.17
N LEU A 87 -7.08 -3.17 -12.01
CA LEU A 87 -7.89 -3.95 -11.09
C LEU A 87 -7.61 -3.59 -9.61
N LEU A 88 -6.37 -3.28 -9.26
CA LEU A 88 -6.03 -2.79 -7.92
C LEU A 88 -6.61 -1.39 -7.65
N ALA A 89 -6.66 -0.52 -8.67
CA ALA A 89 -7.30 0.78 -8.59
C ALA A 89 -8.81 0.63 -8.41
N ASP A 90 -9.43 -0.29 -9.15
CA ASP A 90 -10.85 -0.62 -9.01
C ASP A 90 -11.14 -1.20 -7.61
N ASP A 91 -10.22 -1.97 -7.01
CA ASP A 91 -10.26 -2.39 -5.58
C ASP A 91 -10.22 -1.22 -4.62
N LEU A 92 -9.26 -0.32 -4.79
CA LEU A 92 -9.15 0.84 -3.91
C LEU A 92 -10.38 1.75 -4.00
N ALA A 93 -10.95 1.92 -5.20
CA ALA A 93 -12.18 2.66 -5.41
C ALA A 93 -13.37 2.06 -4.64
N ALA A 94 -13.50 0.73 -4.65
CA ALA A 94 -14.54 0.03 -3.89
C ALA A 94 -14.33 0.20 -2.37
N VAL A 95 -13.10 0.09 -1.88
CA VAL A 95 -12.77 0.33 -0.46
C VAL A 95 -13.10 1.75 -0.04
N VAL A 96 -12.72 2.76 -0.84
CA VAL A 96 -13.05 4.17 -0.58
C VAL A 96 -14.57 4.36 -0.53
N SER A 97 -15.30 3.80 -1.48
CA SER A 97 -16.76 3.97 -1.57
C SER A 97 -17.50 3.33 -0.40
N ALA A 98 -17.05 2.15 0.05
CA ALA A 98 -17.68 1.42 1.14
C ALA A 98 -17.34 2.00 2.52
N PHE A 99 -16.08 2.37 2.76
CA PHE A 99 -15.62 2.74 4.10
C PHE A 99 -15.47 4.25 4.30
N ALA A 100 -15.26 5.02 3.24
CA ALA A 100 -15.16 6.48 3.27
C ALA A 100 -16.08 7.14 2.23
N PRO A 101 -17.41 6.89 2.29
CA PRO A 101 -18.36 7.44 1.32
C PRO A 101 -18.44 8.97 1.37
N THR A 102 -18.09 9.57 2.50
CA THR A 102 -18.13 11.02 2.74
C THR A 102 -16.91 11.48 3.53
N GLY A 103 -16.71 12.80 3.58
CA GLY A 103 -15.65 13.44 4.36
C GLY A 103 -14.27 13.43 3.70
N PRO A 104 -13.28 14.07 4.36
CA PRO A 104 -11.92 14.15 3.86
C PRO A 104 -11.18 12.81 3.96
N ILE A 105 -10.38 12.52 2.93
CA ILE A 105 -9.55 11.31 2.86
C ILE A 105 -8.08 11.64 2.62
N VAL A 106 -7.20 10.83 3.18
CA VAL A 106 -5.77 10.79 2.88
C VAL A 106 -5.43 9.40 2.35
N LEU A 107 -4.69 9.32 1.25
CA LEU A 107 -4.28 8.05 0.66
C LEU A 107 -2.80 7.80 0.92
N GLY A 108 -2.43 6.59 1.34
CA GLY A 108 -1.04 6.17 1.47
C GLY A 108 -0.76 4.89 0.69
N GLY A 109 0.39 4.80 0.04
CA GLY A 109 0.75 3.63 -0.76
C GLY A 109 2.24 3.32 -0.73
N HIS A 110 2.58 2.06 -0.43
CA HIS A 110 3.96 1.56 -0.47
C HIS A 110 4.21 0.75 -1.75
N SER A 111 5.26 1.06 -2.50
CA SER A 111 5.65 0.32 -3.72
C SER A 111 4.46 0.15 -4.68
N MET A 112 3.99 -1.09 -4.91
CA MET A 112 2.78 -1.41 -5.69
C MET A 112 1.56 -0.61 -5.22
N GLY A 113 1.36 -0.44 -3.92
CA GLY A 113 0.26 0.37 -3.38
C GLY A 113 0.34 1.83 -3.83
N GLY A 114 1.55 2.39 -3.93
CA GLY A 114 1.74 3.74 -4.48
C GLY A 114 1.36 3.83 -5.96
N MET A 115 1.65 2.80 -6.76
CA MET A 115 1.21 2.72 -8.16
C MET A 115 -0.31 2.57 -8.25
N THR A 116 -0.94 1.82 -7.34
CA THR A 116 -2.39 1.70 -7.23
C THR A 116 -3.06 3.04 -6.98
N LEU A 117 -2.48 3.89 -6.11
CA LEU A 117 -2.97 5.25 -5.87
C LEU A 117 -2.94 6.11 -7.14
N MET A 118 -1.90 5.99 -7.96
CA MET A 118 -1.80 6.72 -9.23
C MET A 118 -2.83 6.21 -10.23
N ALA A 119 -2.99 4.89 -10.37
CA ALA A 119 -4.00 4.29 -11.25
C ALA A 119 -5.44 4.62 -10.81
N LEU A 120 -5.68 4.75 -9.50
CA LEU A 120 -6.95 5.24 -8.95
C LEU A 120 -7.22 6.68 -9.40
N ALA A 121 -6.22 7.55 -9.37
CA ALA A 121 -6.37 8.93 -9.83
C ALA A 121 -6.68 9.04 -11.32
N GLU A 122 -6.12 8.16 -12.14
CA GLU A 122 -6.41 8.11 -13.58
C GLU A 122 -7.81 7.57 -13.88
N ARG A 123 -8.24 6.52 -13.18
CA ARG A 123 -9.48 5.77 -13.51
C ARG A 123 -10.71 6.27 -12.76
N HIS A 124 -10.54 6.74 -11.53
CA HIS A 124 -11.60 7.06 -10.58
C HIS A 124 -11.47 8.48 -10.04
N CYS A 125 -11.08 9.43 -10.90
CA CYS A 125 -10.86 10.83 -10.53
C CYS A 125 -12.09 11.47 -9.84
N ALA A 126 -13.30 11.07 -10.22
CA ALA A 126 -14.55 11.53 -9.61
C ALA A 126 -14.68 11.11 -8.12
N ILE A 127 -14.16 9.92 -7.77
CA ILE A 127 -14.15 9.44 -6.38
C ILE A 127 -13.17 10.27 -5.54
N LEU A 128 -12.05 10.70 -6.13
CA LEU A 128 -11.04 11.50 -5.45
C LEU A 128 -11.52 12.93 -5.19
N GLY A 129 -12.00 13.61 -6.24
CA GLY A 129 -12.57 14.95 -6.18
C GLY A 129 -11.83 15.91 -5.23
N ALA A 130 -12.58 16.79 -4.56
CA ALA A 130 -12.05 17.67 -3.51
C ALA A 130 -11.87 16.97 -2.15
N ARG A 131 -12.16 15.66 -2.06
CA ARG A 131 -12.15 14.91 -0.79
C ARG A 131 -10.75 14.45 -0.42
N VAL A 132 -9.88 14.18 -1.39
CA VAL A 132 -8.48 13.84 -1.13
C VAL A 132 -7.73 15.10 -0.68
N ILE A 133 -7.42 15.18 0.61
CA ILE A 133 -6.69 16.31 1.20
C ILE A 133 -5.20 16.01 1.40
N GLY A 134 -4.75 14.80 1.04
CA GLY A 134 -3.35 14.42 1.10
C GLY A 134 -3.07 13.06 0.48
N ALA A 135 -1.84 12.86 0.00
CA ALA A 135 -1.35 11.58 -0.50
C ALA A 135 0.09 11.33 -0.05
N ALA A 136 0.41 10.08 0.31
CA ALA A 136 1.74 9.64 0.71
C ALA A 136 2.23 8.49 -0.18
N PHE A 137 3.32 8.72 -0.90
CA PHE A 137 3.96 7.73 -1.78
C PHE A 137 5.26 7.24 -1.17
N VAL A 138 5.31 5.98 -0.75
CA VAL A 138 6.45 5.40 -0.02
C VAL A 138 7.14 4.36 -0.89
N ALA A 139 8.43 4.57 -1.20
CA ALA A 139 9.27 3.64 -1.95
C ALA A 139 8.59 3.09 -3.24
N THR A 140 7.97 3.99 -4.00
CA THR A 140 7.26 3.67 -5.25
C THR A 140 7.88 4.43 -6.42
N GLY A 141 7.46 4.10 -7.64
CA GLY A 141 7.89 4.77 -8.86
C GLY A 141 6.70 5.25 -9.69
N ALA A 142 6.81 6.45 -10.24
CA ALA A 142 5.85 6.96 -11.21
C ALA A 142 6.20 6.42 -12.60
N GLY A 143 5.37 5.51 -13.13
CA GLY A 143 5.52 4.91 -14.45
C GLY A 143 5.46 3.38 -14.45
N ASP A 144 5.35 2.78 -15.64
CA ASP A 144 5.21 1.33 -15.84
C ASP A 144 6.53 0.56 -15.58
N ILE A 145 7.18 0.80 -14.45
CA ILE A 145 8.42 0.11 -14.04
C ILE A 145 8.09 -1.35 -13.75
N LEU A 146 6.97 -1.62 -13.06
CA LEU A 146 6.58 -2.97 -12.70
C LEU A 146 6.15 -3.78 -13.93
N GLY A 147 5.34 -3.24 -14.84
CA GLY A 147 4.95 -3.95 -16.06
C GLY A 147 6.10 -4.09 -17.06
N ARG A 148 7.02 -3.11 -17.18
CA ARG A 148 8.26 -3.28 -17.96
C ARG A 148 9.16 -4.38 -17.40
N LEU A 149 9.25 -4.49 -16.07
CA LEU A 149 10.05 -5.51 -15.41
C LEU A 149 9.38 -6.90 -15.53
N MET A 150 8.08 -6.98 -15.27
CA MET A 150 7.27 -8.20 -15.29
C MET A 150 7.05 -8.77 -16.71
N ARG A 151 7.03 -7.93 -17.76
CA ARG A 151 6.91 -8.39 -19.17
C ARG A 151 8.09 -9.24 -19.64
N ARG A 152 9.23 -9.19 -18.95
CA ARG A 152 10.36 -10.07 -19.26
C ARG A 152 10.13 -11.44 -18.62
N ARG A 153 9.91 -12.48 -19.42
CA ARG A 153 9.66 -13.88 -19.00
C ARG A 153 10.67 -14.44 -17.99
N ILE A 154 11.88 -13.90 -17.95
CA ILE A 154 12.91 -14.29 -16.98
C ILE A 154 12.63 -13.69 -15.59
N TRP A 155 12.06 -12.50 -15.52
CA TRP A 155 11.73 -11.81 -14.27
C TRP A 155 10.51 -12.38 -13.59
N SER A 156 9.48 -12.86 -14.32
CA SER A 156 8.36 -13.56 -13.69
C SER A 156 8.83 -14.84 -12.97
N ARG A 157 9.74 -15.61 -13.59
CA ARG A 157 10.37 -16.78 -12.95
C ARG A 157 11.26 -16.44 -11.78
N LEU A 158 12.06 -15.37 -11.88
CA LEU A 158 12.92 -14.91 -10.79
C LEU A 158 12.11 -14.36 -9.61
N VAL A 159 11.04 -13.62 -9.86
CA VAL A 159 10.14 -13.14 -8.80
C VAL A 159 9.40 -14.31 -8.18
N SER A 160 8.84 -15.24 -8.95
CA SER A 160 8.22 -16.45 -8.38
C SER A 160 9.22 -17.22 -7.51
N LEU A 161 10.45 -17.44 -7.97
CA LEU A 161 11.49 -18.11 -7.19
C LEU A 161 11.84 -17.32 -5.92
N ALA A 162 12.00 -16.00 -6.01
CA ALA A 162 12.29 -15.14 -4.88
C ALA A 162 11.14 -15.12 -3.85
N LEU A 163 9.89 -15.09 -4.29
CA LEU A 163 8.71 -15.16 -3.42
C LEU A 163 8.57 -16.52 -2.74
N THR A 164 8.86 -17.63 -3.46
CA THR A 164 8.89 -18.96 -2.85
C THR A 164 10.03 -19.12 -1.84
N ALA A 165 11.18 -18.49 -2.08
CA ALA A 165 12.34 -18.55 -1.20
C ALA A 165 12.27 -17.54 -0.03
N ALA A 166 11.46 -16.48 -0.14
CA ALA A 166 11.37 -15.39 0.83
C ALA A 166 11.10 -15.84 2.28
N PRO A 167 10.24 -16.84 2.57
CA PRO A 167 10.03 -17.32 3.94
C PRO A 167 11.28 -17.97 4.57
N PHE A 168 12.24 -18.38 3.74
CA PHE A 168 13.44 -19.11 4.16
C PHE A 168 14.70 -18.24 4.14
N LEU A 169 14.59 -16.97 3.74
CA LEU A 169 15.70 -16.02 3.63
C LEU A 169 15.60 -14.96 4.72
N VAL A 170 16.58 -14.94 5.63
CA VAL A 170 16.80 -13.80 6.52
C VAL A 170 17.51 -12.72 5.73
N ILE A 171 16.76 -11.76 5.20
CA ILE A 171 17.34 -10.58 4.56
C ILE A 171 17.79 -9.62 5.67
N PRO A 172 19.11 -9.37 5.85
CA PRO A 172 19.56 -8.41 6.85
C PRO A 172 18.97 -7.03 6.54
N SER A 173 18.34 -6.40 7.54
CA SER A 173 17.64 -5.10 7.43
C SER A 173 18.55 -3.94 7.00
N ARG A 174 19.87 -4.14 7.05
CA ARG A 174 20.87 -3.24 6.48
C ARG A 174 21.33 -3.81 5.14
N PRO A 175 20.92 -3.24 3.99
CA PRO A 175 21.54 -3.64 2.74
C PRO A 175 23.03 -3.35 2.85
N LEU A 176 23.87 -4.35 2.60
CA LEU A 176 25.31 -4.14 2.40
C LEU A 176 25.47 -2.98 1.40
N LEU A 177 26.36 -2.03 1.68
CA LEU A 177 26.54 -0.80 0.88
C LEU A 177 26.58 -1.06 -0.64
N ILE A 178 27.13 -2.20 -1.04
CA ILE A 178 27.22 -2.69 -2.41
C ILE A 178 25.84 -2.97 -3.03
N VAL A 179 24.93 -3.62 -2.29
CA VAL A 179 23.55 -3.86 -2.72
C VAL A 179 22.82 -2.53 -2.90
N ARG A 180 23.02 -1.58 -1.99
CA ARG A 180 22.41 -0.24 -2.09
C ARG A 180 22.88 0.52 -3.32
N GLN A 181 24.17 0.42 -3.69
CA GLN A 181 24.71 1.10 -4.88
C GLN A 181 24.28 0.41 -6.19
N LEU A 182 24.28 -0.92 -6.23
CA LEU A 182 23.81 -1.70 -7.38
C LEU A 182 22.32 -1.47 -7.66
N THR A 183 21.48 -1.60 -6.63
CA THR A 183 20.03 -1.35 -6.76
C THR A 183 19.75 0.09 -7.20
N ARG A 184 20.53 1.06 -6.73
CA ARG A 184 20.42 2.45 -7.18
C ARG A 184 20.76 2.62 -8.66
N GLY A 185 21.90 2.08 -9.11
CA GLY A 185 22.33 2.20 -10.50
C GLY A 185 21.37 1.50 -11.47
N VAL A 186 20.83 0.35 -11.08
CA VAL A 186 19.90 -0.45 -11.90
C VAL A 186 18.51 0.17 -11.97
N LEU A 187 17.97 0.69 -10.86
CA LEU A 187 16.60 1.21 -10.81
C LEU A 187 16.48 2.70 -11.15
N PHE A 188 17.49 3.51 -10.81
CA PHE A 188 17.42 4.98 -10.91
C PHE A 188 18.53 5.59 -11.80
N GLY A 189 19.40 4.77 -12.39
CA GLY A 189 20.49 5.23 -13.25
C GLY A 189 21.69 5.85 -12.50
N ALA A 190 22.69 6.29 -13.27
CA ALA A 190 23.85 7.01 -12.73
C ALA A 190 23.44 8.40 -12.20
N ARG A 191 24.21 8.96 -11.26
CA ARG A 191 23.94 10.32 -10.74
C ARG A 191 23.93 11.30 -11.92
N PRO A 192 22.93 12.19 -12.04
CA PRO A 192 23.06 13.30 -12.97
C PRO A 192 24.29 14.10 -12.56
N THR A 193 25.26 14.23 -13.47
CA THR A 193 26.34 15.19 -13.32
C THR A 193 25.70 16.55 -13.17
N ALA A 194 26.04 17.29 -12.11
CA ALA A 194 25.56 18.65 -11.91
C ALA A 194 25.79 19.40 -13.23
N MET A 195 24.70 19.89 -13.84
CA MET A 195 24.82 20.84 -14.94
C MET A 195 25.56 22.05 -14.37
N THR A 196 26.72 22.34 -14.95
CA THR A 196 27.50 23.55 -14.69
C THR A 196 26.91 24.68 -15.49
#